data_AF-A0A1E1WNW9-F1
#
_entry.id   AF-A0A1E1WNW9-F1
#
_cell.length_a   1.000
_cell.length_b   1.000
_cell.length_c   1.000
_cell.angle_alpha   90.00
_cell.angle_beta   90.00
_cell.angle_gamma   90.00
#
_symmetry.space_group_name_H-M   'P 1'
#
loop_
_entity.id
_entity.type
_entity.pdbx_description
1 polymer ?
#
loop_
_entity_poly.entity_id
_entity_poly.type
_entity_poly.pdbx_seq_one_letter_code
_entity_poly.pdbx_strand_id
1 'polypeptide(L)'
;DPQVDDEPWTDTTAPLLELPFDDSTTGPTFHCDNNTTPIDVMNQFMTTELIELIISCTNAYGQALCNTQRPHTRGARRQNFHPTNPDEIRKFLGLCLLQGQVNSCHLRKLFTFTDSLYFHSVFPYNMSGRRFEQLLRCLYVSTVNSKGMEKVNLFVRKVITRFQDL
;
A
#
# COMPACT_ATOMS: atom_id res chain seq x y z
N ASP A 1 41.54 -36.31 -30.76
CA ASP A 1 40.54 -35.38 -30.21
C ASP A 1 39.38 -36.14 -29.61
N PRO A 2 38.89 -35.75 -28.43
CA PRO A 2 37.65 -36.29 -27.89
C PRO A 2 36.48 -35.76 -28.73
N GLN A 3 35.62 -36.67 -29.19
CA GLN A 3 34.37 -36.32 -29.87
C GLN A 3 33.46 -35.63 -28.86
N VAL A 4 33.23 -34.33 -29.06
CA VAL A 4 32.15 -33.61 -28.40
C VAL A 4 30.88 -34.06 -29.13
N ASP A 5 30.08 -34.89 -28.49
CA ASP A 5 28.73 -35.17 -28.98
C ASP A 5 27.95 -33.85 -28.94
N ASP A 6 27.62 -33.33 -30.13
CA ASP A 6 26.74 -32.18 -30.28
C ASP A 6 25.34 -32.62 -29.83
N GLU A 7 24.97 -32.32 -28.58
CA GLU A 7 23.60 -32.51 -28.13
C GLU A 7 22.66 -31.68 -29.04
N PRO A 8 21.67 -32.30 -29.69
CA PRO A 8 20.74 -31.59 -30.55
C PRO A 8 19.92 -30.62 -29.72
N TRP A 9 19.77 -29.38 -30.22
CA TRP A 9 18.89 -28.38 -29.64
C TRP A 9 17.51 -28.97 -29.36
N THR A 10 17.14 -29.04 -28.09
CA THR A 10 15.80 -29.49 -27.67
C THR A 10 14.88 -28.29 -27.61
N ASP A 11 13.79 -28.35 -28.36
CA ASP A 11 12.78 -27.31 -28.40
C ASP A 11 12.02 -27.33 -27.07
N THR A 12 12.47 -26.49 -26.12
CA THR A 12 11.87 -26.37 -24.79
C THR A 12 10.75 -25.33 -24.81
N THR A 13 9.98 -25.29 -25.90
CA THR A 13 8.89 -24.34 -26.05
C THR A 13 7.66 -24.92 -25.37
N ALA A 14 7.32 -24.37 -24.20
CA ALA A 14 6.01 -24.60 -23.63
C ALA A 14 4.96 -24.04 -24.60
N PRO A 15 3.86 -24.75 -24.87
CA PRO A 15 2.78 -24.20 -25.67
C PRO A 15 2.28 -22.91 -25.02
N LEU A 16 2.12 -21.87 -25.84
CA LEU A 16 1.59 -20.59 -25.39
C LEU A 16 0.20 -20.85 -24.79
N LEU A 17 -0.05 -20.35 -23.58
CA LEU A 17 -1.39 -20.36 -23.01
C LEU A 17 -2.26 -19.41 -23.85
N GLU A 18 -3.08 -19.98 -24.74
CA GLU A 18 -4.10 -19.23 -25.47
C GLU A 18 -5.21 -18.86 -24.48
N LEU A 19 -5.13 -17.64 -23.96
CA LEU A 19 -6.22 -17.03 -23.22
C LEU A 19 -7.22 -16.49 -24.23
N PRO A 20 -8.45 -17.04 -24.33
CA PRO A 20 -9.45 -16.49 -25.23
C PRO A 20 -9.77 -15.06 -24.81
N PHE A 21 -9.42 -14.11 -25.67
CA PHE A 21 -9.67 -12.70 -25.45
C PHE A 21 -11.04 -12.33 -26.05
N ASP A 22 -12.09 -12.98 -25.56
CA ASP A 22 -13.47 -12.76 -26.00
C ASP A 22 -14.31 -12.06 -24.92
N ASP A 23 -15.40 -11.42 -25.33
CA ASP A 23 -16.29 -10.64 -24.45
C ASP A 23 -16.97 -11.48 -23.34
N SER A 24 -16.84 -12.81 -23.38
CA SER A 24 -17.42 -13.72 -22.38
C SER A 24 -16.44 -14.14 -21.28
N THR A 25 -15.13 -14.09 -21.57
CA THR A 25 -14.05 -14.49 -20.65
C THR A 25 -13.15 -13.33 -20.23
N THR A 26 -13.37 -12.12 -20.76
CA THR A 26 -12.56 -10.93 -20.47
C THR A 26 -13.36 -9.78 -19.90
N GLY A 27 -12.68 -8.94 -19.11
CA GLY A 27 -13.26 -7.78 -18.45
C GLY A 27 -13.42 -7.98 -16.94
N PRO A 28 -13.82 -6.92 -16.21
CA PRO A 28 -14.05 -7.00 -14.77
C PRO A 28 -15.17 -8.00 -14.45
N THR A 29 -14.96 -8.85 -13.46
CA THR A 29 -16.02 -9.77 -12.99
C THR A 29 -17.08 -9.07 -12.13
N PHE A 30 -16.82 -7.82 -11.73
CA PHE A 30 -17.76 -6.99 -10.98
C PHE A 30 -18.53 -6.04 -11.89
N HIS A 31 -19.78 -5.76 -11.50
CA HIS A 31 -20.63 -4.83 -12.23
C HIS A 31 -20.05 -3.40 -12.19
N CYS A 32 -19.79 -2.84 -13.37
CA CYS A 32 -19.35 -1.47 -13.57
C CYS A 32 -20.27 -0.82 -14.61
N ASP A 33 -21.00 0.21 -14.20
CA ASP A 33 -21.91 0.99 -15.04
C ASP A 33 -21.49 2.46 -15.11
N ASN A 34 -22.26 3.27 -15.83
CA ASN A 34 -21.99 4.71 -15.97
C ASN A 34 -22.10 5.50 -14.64
N ASN A 35 -22.65 4.91 -13.58
CA ASN A 35 -22.73 5.53 -12.25
C ASN A 35 -21.56 5.11 -11.35
N THR A 36 -20.76 4.14 -11.78
CA THR A 36 -19.64 3.61 -11.01
C THR A 36 -18.54 4.66 -10.93
N THR A 37 -18.23 5.08 -9.71
CA THR A 37 -17.21 6.09 -9.46
C THR A 37 -15.83 5.45 -9.27
N PRO A 38 -14.72 6.20 -9.43
CA PRO A 38 -13.38 5.67 -9.16
C PRO A 38 -13.20 5.13 -7.74
N ILE A 39 -13.92 5.67 -6.75
CA ILE A 39 -13.86 5.18 -5.37
C ILE A 39 -14.59 3.84 -5.22
N ASP A 40 -15.65 3.59 -5.99
CA ASP A 40 -16.37 2.32 -5.99
C ASP A 40 -15.47 1.20 -6.52
N VAL A 41 -14.74 1.48 -7.61
CA VAL A 41 -13.72 0.57 -8.15
C VAL A 41 -12.61 0.34 -7.12
N MET A 42 -12.09 1.39 -6.49
CA MET A 42 -11.04 1.26 -5.48
C MET A 42 -11.49 0.40 -4.28
N ASN A 43 -12.75 0.53 -3.85
CA ASN A 43 -13.31 -0.26 -2.77
C ASN A 43 -13.47 -1.74 -3.12
N GLN A 44 -13.50 -2.11 -4.41
CA GLN A 44 -13.42 -3.51 -4.81
C GLN A 44 -12.08 -4.12 -4.39
N PHE A 45 -10.97 -3.41 -4.61
CA PHE A 45 -9.64 -3.90 -4.27
C PHE A 45 -9.28 -3.69 -2.79
N MET A 46 -9.56 -2.52 -2.24
CA MET A 46 -9.31 -2.16 -0.84
C MET A 46 -10.54 -2.42 0.02
N THR A 47 -10.81 -3.70 0.25
CA THR A 47 -11.95 -4.17 1.05
C THR A 47 -11.86 -3.67 2.50
N THR A 48 -13.00 -3.66 3.18
CA THR A 48 -13.08 -3.32 4.61
C THR A 48 -12.13 -4.18 5.45
N GLU A 49 -12.03 -5.47 5.14
CA GLU A 49 -11.13 -6.41 5.83
C GLU A 49 -9.65 -6.00 5.69
N LEU A 50 -9.22 -5.62 4.49
CA LEU A 50 -7.84 -5.16 4.26
C LEU A 50 -7.55 -3.86 5.01
N ILE A 51 -8.51 -2.94 5.04
CA ILE A 51 -8.40 -1.68 5.78
C ILE A 51 -8.32 -1.94 7.29
N GLU A 52 -9.16 -2.82 7.83
CA GLU A 52 -9.14 -3.22 9.24
C GLU A 52 -7.82 -3.92 9.64
N LEU A 53 -7.28 -4.77 8.74
CA LEU A 53 -5.96 -5.36 8.92
C LEU A 53 -4.87 -4.29 9.02
N ILE A 54 -4.86 -3.31 8.11
CA ILE A 54 -3.90 -2.20 8.14
C ILE A 54 -4.03 -1.42 9.46
N ILE A 55 -5.25 -1.09 9.88
CA ILE A 55 -5.50 -0.31 11.10
C ILE A 55 -5.02 -1.05 12.34
N SER A 56 -5.44 -2.30 12.51
CA SER A 56 -5.10 -3.11 13.69
C SER A 56 -3.59 -3.29 13.82
N CYS A 57 -2.91 -3.65 12.72
CA CYS A 57 -1.46 -3.81 12.68
C CYS A 57 -0.72 -2.49 12.92
N THR A 58 -1.14 -1.40 12.27
CA THR A 58 -0.54 -0.06 12.42
C THR A 58 -0.67 0.44 13.86
N ASN A 59 -1.83 0.22 14.49
CA ASN A 59 -2.07 0.62 15.87
C ASN A 59 -1.23 -0.18 16.86
N ALA A 60 -1.19 -1.51 16.70
CA ALA A 60 -0.36 -2.38 17.53
C ALA A 60 1.13 -2.01 17.41
N TYR A 61 1.61 -1.77 16.19
CA TYR A 61 3.00 -1.39 15.96
C TYR A 61 3.34 0.00 16.51
N GLY A 62 2.45 0.98 16.32
CA GLY A 62 2.60 2.32 16.88
C GLY A 62 2.70 2.32 18.41
N GLN A 63 1.83 1.55 19.09
CA GLN A 63 1.89 1.36 20.54
C GLN A 63 3.18 0.66 20.99
N ALA A 64 3.58 -0.41 20.30
CA ALA A 64 4.82 -1.13 20.60
C ALA A 64 6.05 -0.22 20.48
N LEU A 65 6.08 0.67 19.48
CA LEU A 65 7.14 1.67 19.33
C LEU A 65 7.20 2.65 20.51
N CYS A 66 6.04 3.10 21.03
CA CYS A 66 5.97 3.96 22.21
C CYS A 66 6.50 3.27 23.47
N ASN A 67 6.28 1.96 23.58
CA ASN A 67 6.68 1.16 24.72
C ASN A 67 8.17 0.73 24.69
N THR A 68 8.92 1.08 23.64
CA THR A 68 10.35 0.75 23.58
C THR A 68 11.16 1.56 24.60
N GLN A 69 11.98 0.87 25.41
CA GLN A 69 12.81 1.48 26.47
C GLN A 69 14.07 2.20 25.94
N ARG A 70 14.10 2.62 24.67
CA ARG A 70 15.27 3.33 24.14
C ARG A 70 15.38 4.71 24.81
N PRO A 71 16.60 5.18 25.14
CA PRO A 71 16.79 6.50 25.70
C PRO A 71 16.16 7.56 24.81
N HIS A 72 15.25 8.34 25.38
CA HIS A 72 14.48 9.35 24.67
C HIS A 72 14.41 10.61 25.52
N THR A 73 14.62 11.76 24.88
CA THR A 73 14.41 13.06 25.52
C THR A 73 12.95 13.22 25.92
N ARG A 74 12.67 13.92 27.02
CA ARG A 74 11.31 14.22 27.47
C ARG A 74 10.50 14.87 26.33
N GLY A 75 9.31 14.34 26.04
CA GLY A 75 8.47 14.82 24.92
C GLY A 75 8.95 14.36 23.54
N ALA A 76 9.84 13.37 23.47
CA ALA A 76 10.21 12.75 22.21
C ALA A 76 8.96 12.23 21.51
N ARG A 77 8.81 12.59 20.24
CA ARG A 77 7.62 12.28 19.41
C ARG A 77 7.34 10.78 19.25
N ARG A 78 8.32 9.93 19.61
CA ARG A 78 8.17 8.47 19.72
C ARG A 78 7.30 8.03 20.90
N GLN A 79 7.09 8.87 21.92
CA GLN A 79 6.35 8.53 23.13
C GLN A 79 4.83 8.60 22.96
N ASN A 80 4.33 9.35 21.95
CA ASN A 80 2.91 9.64 21.79
C ASN A 80 2.42 9.20 20.40
N PHE A 81 1.97 7.94 20.30
CA PHE A 81 1.22 7.45 19.15
C PHE A 81 -0.27 7.44 19.46
N HIS A 82 -1.04 8.17 18.66
CA HIS A 82 -2.49 8.12 18.72
C HIS A 82 -3.00 7.06 17.75
N PRO A 83 -3.87 6.13 18.18
CA PRO A 83 -4.48 5.15 17.30
C PRO A 83 -5.16 5.80 16.09
N THR A 84 -4.98 5.20 14.93
CA THR A 84 -5.68 5.56 13.69
C THR A 84 -7.02 4.85 13.59
N ASN A 85 -7.87 5.35 12.69
CA ASN A 85 -9.21 4.84 12.41
C ASN A 85 -9.43 4.67 10.88
N PRO A 86 -10.55 4.07 10.45
CA PRO A 86 -10.81 3.85 9.03
C PRO A 86 -10.77 5.11 8.17
N ASP A 87 -11.37 6.20 8.63
CA ASP A 87 -11.40 7.47 7.88
C ASP A 87 -10.00 8.07 7.72
N GLU A 88 -9.20 8.02 8.79
CA GLU A 88 -7.83 8.54 8.78
C GLU A 88 -6.92 7.70 7.87
N ILE A 89 -7.02 6.37 7.88
CA ILE A 89 -6.27 5.51 6.97
C ILE A 89 -6.69 5.73 5.52
N ARG A 90 -7.99 5.88 5.22
CA ARG A 90 -8.46 6.17 3.87
C ARG A 90 -7.92 7.51 3.35
N LYS A 91 -7.95 8.55 4.19
CA LYS A 91 -7.33 9.85 3.87
C LYS A 91 -5.83 9.73 3.66
N PHE A 92 -5.12 9.01 4.54
CA PHE A 92 -3.69 8.77 4.42
C PHE A 92 -3.33 8.09 3.09
N LEU A 93 -4.02 7.00 2.74
CA LEU A 93 -3.79 6.29 1.47
C LEU A 93 -4.15 7.14 0.26
N GLY A 94 -5.22 7.93 0.32
CA GLY A 94 -5.57 8.90 -0.72
C GLY A 94 -4.48 9.96 -0.94
N LEU A 95 -3.88 10.46 0.14
CA LEU A 95 -2.74 11.37 0.06
C LEU A 95 -1.48 10.69 -0.50
N CYS A 96 -1.25 9.40 -0.21
CA CYS A 96 -0.16 8.63 -0.82
C CYS A 96 -0.35 8.48 -2.34
N LEU A 97 -1.58 8.19 -2.79
CA LEU A 97 -1.91 8.11 -4.21
C LEU A 97 -1.71 9.45 -4.92
N LEU A 98 -2.23 10.53 -4.33
CA LEU A 98 -2.05 11.89 -4.86
C LEU A 98 -0.56 12.30 -4.88
N GLN A 99 0.20 11.95 -3.84
CA GLN A 99 1.63 12.20 -3.82
C GLN A 99 2.35 11.50 -4.98
N GLY A 100 1.92 10.30 -5.37
CA GLY A 100 2.47 9.61 -6.54
C GLY A 100 2.27 10.35 -7.86
N GLN A 101 1.28 11.26 -7.94
CA GLN A 101 1.02 12.10 -9.12
C GLN A 101 1.77 13.44 -9.06
N VAL A 102 2.12 13.91 -7.86
CA VAL A 102 2.79 15.20 -7.68
C VAL A 102 4.31 15.01 -7.67
N ASN A 103 5.00 15.63 -8.63
CA ASN A 103 6.46 15.63 -8.70
C ASN A 103 7.07 16.52 -7.60
N SER A 104 7.17 15.99 -6.38
CA SER A 104 7.83 16.66 -5.25
C SER A 104 8.94 15.81 -4.65
N CYS A 105 10.16 16.36 -4.64
CA CYS A 105 11.30 15.74 -3.98
C CYS A 105 11.24 15.83 -2.44
N HIS A 106 10.27 16.59 -1.89
CA HIS A 106 10.18 16.86 -0.46
C HIS A 106 8.75 16.71 0.05
N LEU A 107 8.47 15.56 0.67
CA LEU A 107 7.18 15.21 1.25
C LEU A 107 6.60 16.33 2.13
N ARG A 108 7.41 16.93 3.01
CA ARG A 108 6.95 17.96 3.95
C ARG A 108 6.45 19.23 3.25
N LYS A 109 7.01 19.58 2.09
CA LYS A 109 6.64 20.80 1.37
C LYS A 109 5.20 20.78 0.87
N LEU A 110 4.68 19.58 0.56
CA LEU A 110 3.27 19.38 0.15
C LEU A 110 2.27 19.84 1.23
N PHE A 111 2.68 19.83 2.50
CA PHE A 111 1.84 20.19 3.65
C PHE A 111 2.01 21.65 4.10
N THR A 112 2.80 22.46 3.40
CA THR A 112 3.17 23.81 3.86
C THR A 112 2.55 24.88 2.96
N PHE A 113 1.88 25.87 3.54
CA PHE A 113 1.27 27.00 2.83
C PHE A 113 2.28 28.05 2.32
N THR A 114 3.55 27.93 2.69
CA THR A 114 4.59 28.95 2.41
C THR A 114 5.35 28.69 1.12
N ASP A 115 5.34 27.48 0.59
CA ASP A 115 6.09 27.12 -0.62
C ASP A 115 5.13 26.95 -1.79
N SER A 116 4.90 28.03 -2.54
CA SER A 116 3.98 28.06 -3.68
C SER A 116 4.30 27.07 -4.79
N LEU A 117 5.55 26.60 -4.90
CA LEU A 117 5.95 25.64 -5.94
C LEU A 117 5.47 24.22 -5.64
N TYR A 118 5.32 23.88 -4.36
CA TYR A 118 4.98 22.53 -3.91
C TYR A 118 3.69 22.47 -3.09
N PHE A 119 3.09 23.62 -2.77
CA PHE A 119 1.86 23.67 -2.00
C PHE A 119 0.72 22.99 -2.75
N HIS A 120 0.07 22.05 -2.06
CA HIS A 120 -1.12 21.39 -2.57
C HIS A 120 -2.18 21.35 -1.47
N SER A 121 -3.21 22.18 -1.59
CA SER A 121 -4.22 22.47 -0.54
C SER A 121 -4.87 21.23 0.07
N VAL A 122 -5.05 20.16 -0.73
CA VAL A 122 -5.61 18.88 -0.29
C VAL A 122 -4.82 18.23 0.85
N PHE A 123 -3.49 18.37 0.89
CA PHE A 123 -2.66 17.74 1.92
C PHE A 123 -2.93 18.30 3.32
N PRO A 124 -2.69 19.61 3.60
CA PRO A 124 -2.93 20.18 4.92
C PRO A 124 -4.42 20.25 5.29
N TYR A 125 -5.34 20.25 4.31
CA TYR A 125 -6.78 20.14 4.57
C TYR A 125 -7.16 18.80 5.21
N ASN A 126 -6.52 17.70 4.79
CA ASN A 126 -6.87 16.37 5.27
C ASN A 126 -6.14 15.96 6.54
N MET A 127 -4.82 16.23 6.64
CA MET A 127 -4.06 15.96 7.86
C MET A 127 -2.79 16.79 7.95
N SER A 128 -2.26 16.97 9.17
CA SER A 128 -0.96 17.62 9.33
C SER A 128 0.16 16.75 8.75
N GLY A 129 1.18 17.36 8.15
CA GLY A 129 2.34 16.61 7.66
C GLY A 129 3.02 15.78 8.76
N ARG A 130 2.99 16.26 10.02
CA ARG A 130 3.55 15.51 11.16
C ARG A 130 2.78 14.21 11.39
N ARG A 131 1.45 14.24 11.30
CA ARG A 131 0.61 13.05 11.43
C ARG A 131 0.82 12.11 10.25
N PHE A 132 0.90 12.64 9.03
CA PHE A 132 1.21 11.85 7.83
C PHE A 132 2.53 11.08 7.99
N GLU A 133 3.62 11.74 8.39
CA GLU A 133 4.90 11.06 8.63
C GLU A 133 4.86 10.04 9.78
N GLN A 134 4.06 10.31 10.81
CA GLN A 134 3.87 9.35 11.90
C GLN A 134 3.17 8.08 11.39
N LEU A 135 2.11 8.22 10.59
CA LEU A 135 1.42 7.10 9.96
C LEU A 135 2.34 6.39 8.97
N LEU A 136 3.07 7.12 8.12
CA LEU A 136 4.04 6.53 7.18
C LEU A 136 5.09 5.68 7.88
N ARG A 137 5.56 6.13 9.06
CA ARG A 137 6.53 5.39 9.87
C ARG A 137 5.92 4.17 10.58
N CYS A 138 4.65 4.23 10.95
CA CYS A 138 3.99 3.18 11.73
C CYS A 138 3.14 2.23 10.86
N LEU A 139 3.00 2.51 9.56
CA LEU A 139 2.20 1.71 8.64
C LEU A 139 2.70 0.27 8.67
N TYR A 140 1.79 -0.64 9.02
CA TYR A 140 2.14 -2.03 9.25
C TYR A 140 0.96 -2.93 8.87
N VAL A 141 1.25 -4.14 8.41
CA VAL A 141 0.25 -5.08 7.85
C VAL A 141 0.46 -6.53 8.32
N SER A 142 1.18 -6.71 9.42
CA SER A 142 1.50 -8.01 10.02
C SER A 142 1.58 -7.89 11.54
N THR A 143 1.91 -8.98 12.23
CA THR A 143 2.10 -8.94 13.68
C THR A 143 3.42 -8.24 14.03
N VAL A 144 3.46 -7.52 15.16
CA VAL A 144 4.59 -6.64 15.54
C VAL A 144 5.95 -7.35 15.52
N ASN A 145 5.97 -8.68 15.74
CA ASN A 145 7.18 -9.48 15.81
C ASN A 145 7.60 -10.12 14.47
N SER A 146 6.82 -9.94 13.40
CA SER A 146 7.12 -10.51 12.08
C SER A 146 8.48 -10.06 11.56
N LYS A 147 9.20 -11.00 10.92
CA LYS A 147 10.55 -10.76 10.38
C LYS A 147 10.58 -11.00 8.87
N GLY A 148 11.47 -10.30 8.18
CA GLY A 148 11.67 -10.46 6.73
C GLY A 148 10.37 -10.35 5.94
N MET A 149 10.13 -11.35 5.08
CA MET A 149 8.96 -11.40 4.18
C MET A 149 7.62 -11.58 4.89
N GLU A 150 7.61 -12.14 6.11
CA GLU A 150 6.38 -12.30 6.90
C GLU A 150 5.68 -10.95 7.15
N LYS A 151 6.46 -9.86 7.11
CA LYS A 151 5.94 -8.50 7.32
C LYS A 151 4.87 -8.08 6.32
N VAL A 152 4.94 -8.64 5.10
CA VAL A 152 4.11 -8.24 3.95
C VAL A 152 3.36 -9.42 3.34
N ASN A 153 3.84 -10.65 3.50
CA ASN A 153 3.28 -11.84 2.83
C ASN A 153 1.79 -12.01 3.05
N LEU A 154 1.30 -11.83 4.28
CA LEU A 154 -0.13 -11.95 4.57
C LEU A 154 -0.96 -10.97 3.75
N PHE A 155 -0.56 -9.70 3.76
CA PHE A 155 -1.23 -8.63 3.03
C PHE A 155 -1.16 -8.85 1.52
N VAL A 156 0.04 -9.14 1.00
CA VAL A 156 0.26 -9.40 -0.43
C VAL A 156 -0.60 -10.57 -0.91
N ARG A 157 -0.67 -11.68 -0.15
CA ARG A 157 -1.53 -12.81 -0.51
C ARG A 157 -3.00 -12.43 -0.55
N LYS A 158 -3.50 -11.68 0.45
CA LYS A 158 -4.89 -11.22 0.45
C LYS A 158 -5.20 -10.32 -0.73
N VAL A 159 -4.26 -9.43 -1.09
CA VAL A 159 -4.39 -8.58 -2.28
C VAL A 159 -4.40 -9.43 -3.55
N ILE A 160 -3.44 -10.34 -3.73
CA ILE A 160 -3.37 -11.22 -4.92
C ILE A 160 -4.66 -12.01 -5.08
N THR A 161 -5.13 -12.67 -4.02
CA THR A 161 -6.40 -13.41 -4.05
C THR A 161 -7.54 -12.50 -4.47
N ARG A 162 -7.61 -11.27 -3.91
CA ARG A 162 -8.65 -10.34 -4.29
C ARG A 162 -8.59 -9.92 -5.76
N PHE A 163 -7.40 -9.74 -6.32
CA PHE A 163 -7.22 -9.43 -7.74
C PHE A 163 -7.51 -10.63 -8.66
N GLN A 164 -7.42 -11.86 -8.17
CA GLN A 164 -7.77 -13.07 -8.92
C GLN A 164 -9.27 -13.35 -8.91
N ASP A 165 -9.95 -12.93 -7.84
CA ASP A 165 -11.42 -13.05 -7.70
C ASP A 165 -12.18 -11.90 -8.40
N LEU A 166 -11.47 -10.90 -8.95
CA LEU A 166 -12.02 -9.70 -9.63
C LEU A 166 -11.80 -9.75 -11.13
#